data_AF-A0AA36HAB7-F1
#
_entry.id   AF-A0AA36HAB7-F1
#
_cell.length_a   1.000
_cell.length_b   1.000
_cell.length_c   1.000
_cell.angle_alpha   90.00
_cell.angle_beta   90.00
_cell.angle_gamma   90.00
#
_symmetry.space_group_name_H-M   'P 1'
#
loop_
_entity.id
_entity.type
_entity.pdbx_description
1 polymer ?
#
loop_
_entity_poly.entity_id
_entity_poly.type
_entity_poly.pdbx_seq_one_letter_code
_entity_poly.pdbx_strand_id
1 'polypeptide(L)'
;MLPLSTNYAISKEDWFCGNDNFMTDLSYRSMRGSCHIYAADVNHCCAYHDECYSLQLGKSKCDDDFCRCLQSISDSFPAICEFFIMGKCDLVKTFADSNYRNSRKSKPKTISRLVPDDDELRDGIHDLYDACPWIGKIIKSCVLLYNFCIDGNSDKELCSANLRRCTKEASDFHSDDKCSAAVERLFPGAGNLIYNFGSSRQAVVALKPYIYRTLIIVGLLIISLCFMSTIVACVMFCTKDPDIDGALKGVKRVPEWLAFEKEFSSRKTDRKEQNKKKIKQSKLTRNLN
;
A
#
# COMPACT_ATOMS: atom_id res chain seq x y z
N MET A 1 -7.37 -11.48 -5.72
CA MET A 1 -6.35 -10.70 -6.44
C MET A 1 -5.67 -11.59 -7.45
N LEU A 2 -5.39 -11.06 -8.64
CA LEU A 2 -4.42 -11.64 -9.57
C LEU A 2 -3.03 -11.55 -8.92
N PRO A 3 -2.21 -12.60 -8.93
CA PRO A 3 -0.84 -12.53 -8.46
C PRO A 3 0.00 -11.73 -9.47
N LEU A 4 -0.09 -10.40 -9.42
CA LEU A 4 0.70 -9.51 -10.26
C LEU A 4 2.11 -9.39 -9.67
N SER A 5 2.95 -10.39 -9.93
CA SER A 5 4.41 -10.24 -9.81
C SER A 5 4.95 -9.77 -11.15
N THR A 6 4.57 -8.57 -11.58
CA THR A 6 5.08 -7.98 -12.82
C THR A 6 5.88 -6.73 -12.49
N ASN A 7 6.99 -6.51 -13.20
CA ASN A 7 7.84 -5.31 -13.08
C ASN A 7 7.15 -4.04 -13.63
N TYR A 8 5.82 -4.03 -13.73
CA TYR A 8 5.09 -2.92 -14.31
C TYR A 8 4.95 -1.80 -13.31
N ALA A 9 5.52 -0.65 -13.68
CA ALA A 9 5.39 0.58 -12.93
C ALA A 9 4.24 1.40 -13.51
N ILE A 10 3.29 1.76 -12.66
CA ILE A 10 2.26 2.75 -12.99
C ILE A 10 2.98 4.07 -13.30
N SER A 11 2.60 4.72 -14.39
CA SER A 11 3.08 6.07 -14.71
C SER A 11 2.58 7.06 -13.66
N LYS A 12 3.21 8.23 -13.53
CA LYS A 12 2.72 9.23 -12.57
C LYS A 12 1.39 9.83 -13.05
N GLU A 13 1.18 9.85 -14.36
CA GLU A 13 -0.01 10.36 -15.04
C GLU A 13 -1.25 9.47 -14.83
N ASP A 14 -1.02 8.19 -14.54
CA ASP A 14 -2.05 7.21 -14.22
C ASP A 14 -2.23 7.00 -12.70
N TRP A 15 -1.51 7.76 -11.88
CA TRP A 15 -1.59 7.71 -10.42
C TRP A 15 -2.66 8.67 -9.86
N PHE A 16 -3.65 8.13 -9.16
CA PHE A 16 -4.80 8.85 -8.62
C PHE A 16 -4.67 9.21 -7.14
N CYS A 17 -3.80 8.55 -6.38
CA CYS A 17 -3.71 8.83 -4.94
C CYS A 17 -3.02 10.18 -4.67
N GLY A 18 -3.80 11.20 -4.32
CA GLY A 18 -3.32 12.52 -3.89
C GLY A 18 -4.28 13.63 -4.32
N ASN A 19 -4.36 14.69 -3.52
CA ASN A 19 -5.25 15.84 -3.79
C ASN A 19 -4.55 17.02 -4.50
N ASP A 20 -3.22 17.09 -4.43
CA ASP A 20 -2.39 18.09 -5.09
C ASP A 20 -1.07 17.48 -5.60
N ASN A 21 -0.29 18.25 -6.36
CA ASN A 21 0.96 17.77 -6.97
C ASN A 21 1.97 17.22 -5.95
N PHE A 22 2.06 17.81 -4.75
CA PHE A 22 2.99 17.39 -3.73
C PHE A 22 2.54 16.06 -3.10
N MET A 23 1.26 15.97 -2.73
CA MET A 23 0.68 14.77 -2.13
C MET A 23 0.62 13.61 -3.12
N THR A 24 0.31 13.88 -4.39
CA THR A 24 0.39 12.89 -5.48
C THR A 24 1.82 12.36 -5.64
N ASP A 25 2.83 13.24 -5.65
CA ASP A 25 4.23 12.84 -5.78
C ASP A 25 4.72 12.01 -4.57
N LEU A 26 4.40 12.44 -3.36
CA LEU A 26 4.73 11.73 -2.13
C LEU A 26 4.08 10.33 -2.11
N SER A 27 2.79 10.27 -2.44
CA SER A 27 2.01 9.04 -2.47
C SER A 27 2.50 8.06 -3.55
N TYR A 28 2.87 8.58 -4.72
CA TYR A 28 3.43 7.78 -5.81
C TYR A 28 4.79 7.19 -5.42
N ARG A 29 5.69 8.02 -4.89
CA ARG A 29 7.04 7.60 -4.46
C ARG A 29 6.99 6.56 -3.34
N SER A 30 6.03 6.67 -2.41
CA SER A 30 5.89 5.67 -1.33
C SER A 30 5.56 4.27 -1.88
N MET A 31 4.94 4.20 -3.05
CA MET A 31 4.54 2.93 -3.66
C MET A 31 5.55 2.41 -4.68
N ARG A 32 6.41 3.25 -5.25
CA ARG A 32 7.41 2.82 -6.27
C ARG A 32 8.57 1.96 -5.72
N GLY A 33 8.72 1.86 -4.40
CA GLY A 33 9.80 1.11 -3.74
C GLY A 33 9.48 -0.39 -3.58
N SER A 34 9.77 -0.93 -2.39
CA SER A 34 9.51 -2.33 -2.03
C SER A 34 8.02 -2.73 -2.06
N CYS A 35 7.11 -1.76 -2.20
CA CYS A 35 5.66 -1.96 -2.20
C CYS A 35 5.03 -1.81 -3.60
N HIS A 36 5.82 -1.79 -4.68
CA HIS A 36 5.34 -1.54 -6.05
C HIS A 36 4.31 -2.56 -6.53
N ILE A 37 4.43 -3.81 -6.10
CA ILE A 37 3.46 -4.87 -6.42
C ILE A 37 2.03 -4.57 -5.92
N TYR A 38 1.86 -3.64 -4.98
CA TYR A 38 0.55 -3.22 -4.46
C TYR A 38 0.09 -1.87 -5.01
N ALA A 39 0.93 -1.22 -5.82
CA ALA A 39 0.65 0.12 -6.32
C ALA A 39 -0.66 0.14 -7.10
N ALA A 40 -0.93 -0.88 -7.92
CA ALA A 40 -2.12 -0.94 -8.77
C ALA A 40 -3.41 -1.01 -7.97
N ASP A 41 -3.46 -1.90 -6.97
CA ASP A 41 -4.64 -2.06 -6.11
C ASP A 41 -4.87 -0.82 -5.24
N VAL A 42 -3.80 -0.24 -4.67
CA VAL A 42 -3.89 1.00 -3.89
C VAL A 42 -4.39 2.15 -4.77
N ASN A 43 -3.87 2.25 -6.00
CA ASN A 43 -4.28 3.26 -6.97
C ASN A 43 -5.76 3.11 -7.35
N HIS A 44 -6.24 1.86 -7.47
CA HIS A 44 -7.65 1.55 -7.71
C HIS A 44 -8.55 2.01 -6.55
N CYS A 45 -8.14 1.77 -5.30
CA CYS A 45 -8.87 2.32 -4.13
C CYS A 45 -8.96 3.85 -4.19
N CYS A 46 -7.88 4.53 -4.58
CA CYS A 46 -7.86 5.98 -4.72
C CYS A 46 -8.77 6.48 -5.84
N ALA A 47 -8.88 5.76 -6.95
CA ALA A 47 -9.81 6.10 -8.03
C ALA A 47 -11.27 6.11 -7.54
N TYR A 48 -11.67 5.10 -6.77
CA TYR A 48 -12.98 5.04 -6.14
C TYR A 48 -13.21 6.17 -5.13
N HIS A 49 -12.22 6.44 -4.27
CA HIS A 49 -12.31 7.50 -3.25
C HIS A 49 -12.48 8.88 -3.90
N ASP A 50 -11.66 9.18 -4.92
CA ASP A 50 -11.72 10.45 -5.64
C ASP A 50 -13.06 10.68 -6.32
N GLU A 51 -13.66 9.67 -6.95
CA GLU A 51 -14.98 9.81 -7.57
C GLU A 51 -16.10 9.84 -6.53
N CYS A 52 -15.97 9.11 -5.41
CA CYS A 52 -16.88 9.21 -4.26
C CYS A 52 -16.95 10.65 -3.72
N TYR A 53 -15.77 11.25 -3.56
CA TYR A 53 -15.60 12.64 -3.17
C TYR A 53 -16.21 13.58 -4.22
N SER A 54 -15.91 13.36 -5.50
CA SER A 54 -16.42 14.19 -6.59
C SER A 54 -17.96 14.19 -6.67
N LEU A 55 -18.57 13.05 -6.42
CA LEU A 55 -20.03 12.81 -6.39
C LEU A 55 -20.68 13.19 -5.06
N GLN A 56 -19.90 13.57 -4.05
CA GLN A 56 -20.39 13.98 -2.73
C GLN A 56 -21.28 12.93 -2.04
N LEU A 57 -20.91 11.64 -2.12
CA LEU A 57 -21.68 10.52 -1.55
C LEU A 57 -21.58 10.40 -0.01
N GLY A 58 -21.02 11.41 0.66
CA GLY A 58 -20.82 11.47 2.11
C GLY A 58 -19.38 11.16 2.50
N LYS A 59 -18.70 12.13 3.14
CA LYS A 59 -17.28 12.02 3.54
C LYS A 59 -16.98 10.74 4.31
N SER A 60 -17.70 10.50 5.42
CA SER A 60 -17.45 9.33 6.28
C SER A 60 -17.59 8.02 5.50
N LYS A 61 -18.65 7.91 4.68
CA LYS A 61 -18.88 6.74 3.83
C LYS A 61 -17.69 6.54 2.87
N CYS A 62 -17.29 7.59 2.15
CA CYS A 62 -16.17 7.52 1.22
C CYS A 62 -14.86 7.13 1.91
N ASP A 63 -14.56 7.73 3.07
CA ASP A 63 -13.34 7.43 3.83
C ASP A 63 -13.35 6.01 4.38
N ASP A 64 -14.48 5.53 4.91
CA ASP A 64 -14.62 4.17 5.41
C ASP A 64 -14.55 3.13 4.29
N ASP A 65 -15.16 3.39 3.13
CA ASP A 65 -15.05 2.56 1.93
C ASP A 65 -13.58 2.47 1.45
N PHE A 66 -12.89 3.61 1.41
CA PHE A 66 -11.47 3.68 1.04
C PHE A 66 -10.58 2.92 2.02
N CYS A 67 -10.77 3.12 3.33
CA CYS A 67 -10.02 2.41 4.36
C CYS A 67 -10.25 0.90 4.30
N ARG A 68 -11.48 0.44 4.06
CA ARG A 68 -11.77 -0.99 3.86
C ARG A 68 -11.08 -1.56 2.62
N CYS A 69 -11.05 -0.78 1.54
CA CYS A 69 -10.34 -1.16 0.32
C CYS A 69 -8.84 -1.35 0.61
N LEU A 70 -8.19 -0.36 1.26
CA LEU A 70 -6.78 -0.42 1.65
C LEU A 70 -6.47 -1.53 2.65
N GLN A 71 -7.37 -1.81 3.59
CA GLN A 71 -7.19 -2.88 4.57
C GLN A 71 -7.18 -4.25 3.90
N SER A 72 -8.10 -4.48 2.95
CA SER A 72 -8.16 -5.73 2.19
C SER A 72 -6.90 -6.01 1.37
N ILE A 73 -6.17 -4.95 1.04
CA ILE A 73 -4.84 -5.00 0.46
C ILE A 73 -3.88 -5.35 1.61
N SER A 74 -3.69 -4.47 2.60
CA SER A 74 -2.65 -4.58 3.63
C SER A 74 -2.56 -5.91 4.41
N ASP A 75 -3.68 -6.59 4.64
CA ASP A 75 -3.76 -7.81 5.48
C ASP A 75 -2.86 -8.97 5.01
N SER A 76 -2.34 -8.89 3.77
CA SER A 76 -1.54 -9.95 3.15
C SER A 76 -0.03 -9.69 3.15
N PHE A 77 0.47 -8.60 3.75
CA PHE A 77 1.73 -7.98 3.30
C PHE A 77 2.79 -7.70 4.39
N PRO A 78 4.05 -7.40 3.98
CA PRO A 78 5.09 -6.98 4.91
C PRO A 78 4.68 -5.72 5.67
N ALA A 79 4.98 -5.67 6.97
CA ALA A 79 4.59 -4.58 7.88
C ALA A 79 4.96 -3.17 7.36
N ILE A 80 6.05 -3.05 6.61
CA ILE A 80 6.47 -1.77 6.02
C ILE A 80 5.47 -1.26 4.97
N CYS A 81 4.91 -2.14 4.15
CA CYS A 81 3.93 -1.78 3.14
C CYS A 81 2.57 -1.51 3.78
N GLU A 82 2.18 -2.32 4.76
CA GLU A 82 0.99 -2.07 5.58
C GLU A 82 1.01 -0.65 6.17
N PHE A 83 2.15 -0.22 6.75
CA PHE A 83 2.29 1.14 7.28
C PHE A 83 2.02 2.23 6.23
N PHE A 84 2.62 2.12 5.02
CA PHE A 84 2.41 3.11 3.97
C PHE A 84 1.01 3.07 3.36
N ILE A 85 0.41 1.88 3.28
CA ILE A 85 -0.94 1.67 2.73
C ILE A 85 -1.97 2.23 3.72
N MET A 86 -1.94 1.78 4.98
CA MET A 86 -2.89 2.21 6.00
C MET A 86 -2.66 3.66 6.46
N GLY A 87 -1.43 4.17 6.37
CA GLY A 87 -1.18 5.60 6.61
C GLY A 87 -1.97 6.53 5.67
N LYS A 88 -2.37 6.06 4.48
CA LYS A 88 -3.27 6.82 3.59
C LYS A 88 -4.69 6.92 4.16
N CYS A 89 -5.20 5.87 4.81
CA CYS A 89 -6.48 5.88 5.51
C CYS A 89 -6.48 6.90 6.66
N ASP A 90 -5.45 6.88 7.50
CA ASP A 90 -5.33 7.82 8.63
C ASP A 90 -5.28 9.28 8.15
N LEU A 91 -4.57 9.52 7.06
CA LEU A 91 -4.44 10.83 6.46
C LEU A 91 -5.78 11.38 5.98
N VAL A 92 -6.59 10.57 5.26
CA VAL A 92 -7.90 11.05 4.78
C VAL A 92 -8.87 11.28 5.94
N LYS A 93 -8.88 10.41 6.95
CA LYS A 93 -9.75 10.60 8.12
C LYS A 93 -9.42 11.87 8.89
N THR A 94 -8.14 12.24 8.96
CA THR A 94 -7.67 13.39 9.75
C THR A 94 -7.77 14.71 8.99
N PHE A 95 -7.46 14.75 7.69
CA PHE A 95 -7.26 16.01 6.96
C PHE A 95 -8.20 16.24 5.78
N ALA A 96 -9.15 15.34 5.49
CA ALA A 96 -9.91 15.43 4.25
C ALA A 96 -11.18 16.29 4.29
N ASP A 97 -11.48 17.01 5.37
CA ASP A 97 -12.68 17.87 5.42
C ASP A 97 -12.67 18.94 4.31
N SER A 98 -11.55 19.63 4.13
CA SER A 98 -11.38 20.62 3.06
C SER A 98 -11.36 19.93 1.69
N ASN A 99 -10.63 18.81 1.58
CA ASN A 99 -10.52 18.05 0.33
C ASN A 99 -11.89 17.54 -0.16
N TYR A 100 -12.72 17.04 0.75
CA TYR A 100 -14.07 16.57 0.44
C TYR A 100 -14.97 17.70 -0.04
N ARG A 101 -14.94 18.87 0.61
CA ARG A 101 -15.76 20.02 0.19
C ARG A 101 -15.32 20.58 -1.16
N ASN A 102 -14.02 20.59 -1.41
CA ASN A 102 -13.42 21.17 -2.62
C ASN A 102 -13.42 20.20 -3.81
N SER A 103 -13.70 18.91 -3.61
CA SER A 103 -13.70 17.91 -4.69
C SER A 103 -14.98 17.90 -5.51
N ARG A 104 -16.06 18.57 -5.05
CA ARG A 104 -17.34 18.62 -5.75
C ARG A 104 -17.16 19.09 -7.19
N LYS A 105 -17.55 18.25 -8.13
CA LYS A 105 -17.52 18.56 -9.56
C LYS A 105 -18.90 19.04 -10.02
N SER A 106 -18.95 20.13 -10.78
CA SER A 106 -20.17 20.54 -11.50
C SER A 106 -20.31 19.84 -12.85
N LYS A 107 -19.22 19.28 -13.37
CA LYS A 107 -19.15 18.53 -14.63
C LYS A 107 -18.09 17.44 -14.55
N PRO A 108 -18.22 16.36 -15.33
CA PRO A 108 -17.18 15.34 -15.44
C PRO A 108 -15.81 15.95 -15.79
N LYS A 109 -14.76 15.43 -15.16
CA LYS A 109 -13.38 15.84 -15.47
C LYS A 109 -12.91 15.06 -16.69
N THR A 110 -12.46 15.76 -17.73
CA THR A 110 -11.77 15.13 -18.85
C THR A 110 -10.46 14.53 -18.34
N ILE A 111 -10.29 13.22 -18.53
CA ILE A 111 -9.07 12.49 -18.19
C ILE A 111 -8.48 11.89 -19.47
N SER A 112 -7.15 11.70 -19.50
CA SER A 112 -6.51 10.91 -20.54
C SER A 112 -7.04 9.47 -20.44
N ARG A 113 -7.61 8.96 -21.53
CA ARG A 113 -8.16 7.60 -21.60
C ARG A 113 -7.02 6.61 -21.70
N LEU A 114 -7.09 5.55 -20.89
CA LEU A 114 -6.28 4.34 -21.08
C LEU A 114 -7.19 3.30 -21.74
N VAL A 115 -6.69 2.66 -22.78
CA VAL A 115 -7.37 1.56 -23.48
C VAL A 115 -6.50 0.31 -23.47
N PRO A 116 -7.10 -0.89 -23.53
CA PRO A 116 -6.37 -2.12 -23.78
C PRO A 116 -5.73 -2.14 -25.18
N ASP A 117 -4.63 -2.89 -25.33
CA ASP A 117 -4.05 -3.23 -26.65
C ASP A 117 -4.89 -4.28 -27.41
N ASP A 118 -5.97 -4.77 -26.79
CA ASP A 118 -6.94 -5.66 -27.41
C ASP A 118 -7.91 -4.87 -28.31
N ASP A 119 -7.83 -5.09 -29.62
CA ASP A 119 -8.66 -4.43 -30.62
C ASP A 119 -10.17 -4.64 -30.38
N GLU A 120 -10.59 -5.80 -29.83
CA GLU A 120 -12.01 -6.09 -29.57
C GLU A 120 -12.54 -5.26 -28.39
N LEU A 121 -11.69 -5.00 -27.39
CA LEU A 121 -12.08 -4.23 -26.20
C LEU A 121 -11.89 -2.72 -26.40
N ARG A 122 -10.98 -2.29 -27.28
CA ARG A 122 -10.60 -0.87 -27.43
C ARG A 122 -11.81 0.03 -27.69
N ASP A 123 -12.60 -0.29 -28.70
CA ASP A 123 -13.73 0.55 -29.10
C ASP A 123 -14.83 0.56 -28.03
N GLY A 124 -15.13 -0.60 -27.44
CA GLY A 124 -16.10 -0.69 -26.36
C GLY A 124 -15.67 0.02 -25.07
N ILE A 125 -14.36 0.09 -24.78
CA ILE A 125 -13.82 0.88 -23.67
C ILE A 125 -13.92 2.38 -23.98
N HIS A 126 -13.71 2.83 -25.22
CA HIS A 126 -13.94 4.22 -25.61
C HIS A 126 -15.40 4.63 -25.36
N ASP A 127 -16.34 3.80 -25.84
CA ASP A 127 -17.78 4.00 -25.62
C ASP A 127 -18.12 4.03 -24.13
N LEU A 128 -17.45 3.19 -23.33
CA LEU A 128 -17.65 3.15 -21.89
C LEU A 128 -17.24 4.47 -21.21
N TYR A 129 -16.09 5.06 -21.59
CA TYR A 129 -15.71 6.39 -21.08
C TYR A 129 -16.73 7.48 -21.44
N ASP A 130 -17.29 7.41 -22.65
CA ASP A 130 -18.29 8.38 -23.11
C ASP A 130 -19.64 8.22 -22.40
N ALA A 131 -20.03 6.98 -22.11
CA ALA A 131 -21.27 6.67 -21.39
C ALA A 131 -21.17 6.91 -19.88
N CYS A 132 -19.98 6.80 -19.29
CA CYS A 132 -19.74 6.84 -17.85
C CYS A 132 -18.79 7.98 -17.41
N PRO A 133 -19.04 9.24 -17.79
CA PRO A 133 -18.03 10.29 -17.64
C PRO A 133 -17.73 10.65 -16.18
N TRP A 134 -18.65 10.38 -15.25
CA TRP A 134 -18.49 10.66 -13.81
C TRP A 134 -17.61 9.66 -13.06
N ILE A 135 -17.36 8.48 -13.62
CA ILE A 135 -16.56 7.42 -12.99
C ILE A 135 -15.33 7.07 -13.85
N GLY A 136 -14.90 7.98 -14.71
CA GLY A 136 -13.80 7.75 -15.66
C GLY A 136 -12.50 7.31 -14.98
N LYS A 137 -12.16 7.83 -13.79
CA LYS A 137 -10.97 7.37 -13.07
C LYS A 137 -11.06 5.89 -12.67
N ILE A 138 -12.25 5.45 -12.24
CA ILE A 138 -12.47 4.06 -11.87
C ILE A 138 -12.32 3.18 -13.12
N ILE A 139 -12.95 3.55 -14.24
CA ILE A 139 -12.81 2.84 -15.52
C ILE A 139 -11.34 2.74 -15.94
N LYS A 140 -10.61 3.86 -15.87
CA LYS A 140 -9.17 3.88 -16.17
C LYS A 140 -8.36 2.95 -15.29
N SER A 141 -8.66 2.90 -13.99
CA SER A 141 -8.01 1.97 -13.08
C SER A 141 -8.36 0.50 -13.36
N CYS A 142 -9.58 0.20 -13.80
CA CYS A 142 -9.97 -1.14 -14.25
C CYS A 142 -9.18 -1.58 -15.48
N VAL A 143 -9.04 -0.70 -16.48
CA VAL A 143 -8.25 -0.97 -17.69
C VAL A 143 -6.77 -1.17 -17.34
N LEU A 144 -6.22 -0.35 -16.42
CA LEU A 144 -4.84 -0.51 -15.95
C LEU A 144 -4.61 -1.89 -15.33
N LEU A 145 -5.54 -2.36 -14.48
CA LEU A 145 -5.48 -3.69 -13.89
C LEU A 145 -5.60 -4.81 -14.94
N TYR A 146 -6.42 -4.61 -15.97
CA TYR A 146 -6.52 -5.54 -17.10
C TYR A 146 -5.20 -5.63 -17.88
N ASN A 147 -4.58 -4.50 -18.23
CA ASN A 147 -3.31 -4.48 -18.96
C ASN A 147 -2.23 -5.20 -18.16
N PHE A 148 -2.11 -4.92 -16.86
CA PHE A 148 -1.17 -5.65 -15.99
C PHE A 148 -1.45 -7.15 -15.90
N CYS A 149 -2.73 -7.55 -15.95
CA CYS A 149 -3.11 -8.96 -15.99
C CYS A 149 -2.59 -9.65 -17.25
N ILE A 150 -2.84 -9.06 -18.42
CA ILE A 150 -2.41 -9.60 -19.72
C ILE A 150 -0.87 -9.64 -19.79
N ASP A 151 -0.22 -8.54 -19.42
CA ASP A 151 1.23 -8.40 -19.40
C ASP A 151 1.92 -9.41 -18.46
N GLY A 152 1.22 -9.82 -17.40
CA GLY A 152 1.66 -10.87 -16.49
C GLY A 152 1.57 -12.29 -17.04
N ASN A 153 1.30 -12.46 -18.33
CA ASN A 153 1.00 -13.75 -18.97
C ASN A 153 -0.13 -14.52 -18.28
N SER A 154 -1.10 -13.79 -17.72
CA SER A 154 -2.30 -14.42 -17.18
C SER A 154 -3.24 -14.85 -18.31
N ASP A 155 -4.16 -15.75 -17.99
CA ASP A 155 -5.19 -16.18 -18.90
C ASP A 155 -6.08 -15.00 -19.35
N LYS A 156 -6.24 -14.82 -20.67
CA LYS A 156 -6.99 -13.71 -21.26
C LYS A 156 -8.45 -13.69 -20.79
N GLU A 157 -9.10 -14.85 -20.67
CA GLU A 157 -10.48 -14.95 -20.20
C GLU A 157 -10.58 -14.52 -18.73
N LEU A 158 -9.61 -14.92 -17.90
CA LEU A 158 -9.54 -14.47 -16.51
C LEU A 158 -9.34 -12.95 -16.40
N CYS A 159 -8.48 -12.36 -17.23
CA CYS A 159 -8.29 -10.91 -17.26
C CYS A 159 -9.56 -10.19 -17.69
N SER A 160 -10.21 -10.64 -18.77
CA SER A 160 -11.46 -10.09 -19.26
C SER A 160 -12.60 -10.22 -18.25
N ALA A 161 -12.68 -11.35 -17.54
CA ALA A 161 -13.66 -11.55 -16.46
C ALA A 161 -13.44 -10.58 -15.29
N ASN A 162 -12.18 -10.29 -14.93
CA ASN A 162 -11.86 -9.30 -13.91
C ASN A 162 -12.18 -7.87 -14.37
N LEU A 163 -11.88 -7.53 -15.63
CA LEU A 163 -12.24 -6.24 -16.21
C LEU A 163 -13.75 -6.03 -16.18
N ARG A 164 -14.52 -7.03 -16.66
CA ARG A 164 -15.99 -7.03 -16.63
C ARG A 164 -16.54 -6.77 -15.23
N ARG A 165 -16.05 -7.50 -14.23
CA ARG A 165 -16.47 -7.30 -12.83
C ARG A 165 -16.13 -5.89 -12.36
N CYS A 166 -14.92 -5.41 -12.61
CA CYS A 166 -14.46 -4.09 -12.19
C CYS A 166 -15.32 -2.98 -12.81
N THR A 167 -15.60 -3.04 -14.11
CA THR A 167 -16.45 -2.05 -14.79
C THR A 167 -17.91 -2.13 -14.35
N LYS A 168 -18.41 -3.32 -14.01
CA LYS A 168 -19.77 -3.49 -13.49
C LYS A 168 -19.92 -2.90 -12.08
N GLU A 169 -18.97 -3.20 -11.19
CA GLU A 169 -18.91 -2.55 -9.86
C GLU A 169 -18.81 -1.02 -9.99
N ALA A 170 -18.05 -0.54 -10.98
CA ALA A 170 -17.94 0.89 -11.27
C ALA A 170 -19.27 1.50 -11.78
N SER A 171 -20.01 0.82 -12.66
CA SER A 171 -21.32 1.32 -13.09
C SER A 171 -22.35 1.31 -11.96
N ASP A 172 -22.30 0.30 -11.08
CA ASP A 172 -23.22 0.22 -9.93
C ASP A 172 -22.92 1.31 -8.90
N PHE A 173 -21.67 1.77 -8.82
CA PHE A 173 -21.23 2.86 -7.95
C PHE A 173 -21.88 4.21 -8.32
N HIS A 174 -22.18 4.44 -9.60
CA HIS A 174 -22.90 5.62 -10.08
C HIS A 174 -24.05 5.17 -10.97
N SER A 175 -25.23 4.99 -10.37
CA SER A 175 -26.45 4.42 -10.97
C SER A 175 -27.00 5.24 -12.14
N ASP A 176 -26.28 5.23 -13.26
CA ASP A 176 -26.63 5.84 -14.54
C ASP A 176 -26.96 4.73 -15.54
N ASP A 177 -28.16 4.79 -16.11
CA ASP A 177 -28.67 3.76 -17.02
C ASP A 177 -27.83 3.66 -18.31
N LYS A 178 -27.32 4.79 -18.82
CA LYS A 178 -26.48 4.80 -20.02
C LYS A 178 -25.15 4.12 -19.74
N CYS A 179 -24.57 4.41 -18.58
CA CYS A 179 -23.33 3.80 -18.13
C CYS A 179 -23.49 2.28 -17.95
N SER A 180 -24.55 1.87 -17.24
CA SER A 180 -24.87 0.45 -17.03
C SER A 180 -25.08 -0.29 -18.35
N ALA A 181 -25.84 0.30 -19.28
CA ALA A 181 -26.06 -0.27 -20.61
C ALA A 181 -24.77 -0.37 -21.45
N ALA A 182 -23.81 0.55 -21.27
CA ALA A 182 -22.52 0.48 -21.95
C ALA A 182 -21.66 -0.68 -21.43
N VAL A 183 -21.66 -0.93 -20.11
CA VAL A 183 -20.98 -2.10 -19.52
C VAL A 183 -21.56 -3.41 -20.07
N GLU A 184 -22.90 -3.51 -20.16
CA GLU A 184 -23.55 -4.71 -20.70
C GLU A 184 -23.26 -4.93 -22.19
N ARG A 185 -23.16 -3.85 -22.98
CA ARG A 185 -22.75 -3.94 -24.40
C ARG A 185 -21.30 -4.37 -24.58
N LEU A 186 -20.40 -3.87 -23.73
CA LEU A 186 -18.98 -4.24 -23.77
C LEU A 186 -18.79 -5.74 -23.49
N PHE A 187 -19.67 -6.34 -22.67
CA PHE A 187 -19.60 -7.75 -22.35
C PHE A 187 -20.96 -8.43 -22.55
N PRO A 188 -21.36 -8.75 -23.80
CA PRO A 188 -22.64 -9.38 -24.07
C PRO A 188 -22.71 -10.80 -23.47
N GLY A 189 -23.92 -11.28 -23.15
CA GLY A 189 -24.15 -12.63 -22.66
C GLY A 189 -23.73 -12.88 -21.19
N ALA A 190 -23.56 -11.82 -20.38
CA ALA A 190 -23.19 -11.90 -18.97
C ALA A 190 -24.27 -12.43 -18.02
N GLY A 191 -25.49 -12.58 -18.54
CA GLY A 191 -26.73 -12.59 -17.76
C GLY A 191 -26.61 -13.40 -16.47
N ASN A 192 -26.72 -12.71 -15.33
CA ASN A 192 -26.79 -13.26 -13.98
C ASN A 192 -25.81 -14.40 -13.69
N LEU A 193 -24.55 -14.32 -14.15
CA LEU A 193 -23.50 -15.04 -13.47
C LEU A 193 -23.30 -14.42 -12.09
N ILE A 194 -24.14 -14.87 -11.14
CA ILE A 194 -23.98 -14.67 -9.71
C ILE A 194 -22.73 -15.44 -9.31
N TYR A 195 -21.56 -14.90 -9.66
CA TYR A 195 -20.32 -15.31 -9.04
C TYR A 195 -20.35 -14.77 -7.62
N ASN A 196 -20.84 -15.60 -6.70
CA ASN A 196 -20.67 -15.45 -5.26
C ASN A 196 -19.17 -15.54 -4.91
N PHE A 197 -18.40 -14.53 -5.31
CA PHE A 197 -16.99 -14.38 -4.94
C PHE A 197 -16.84 -13.42 -3.75
N GLY A 198 -17.83 -13.43 -2.85
CA GLY A 198 -17.82 -12.75 -1.57
C GLY A 198 -17.07 -13.48 -0.45
N SER A 199 -16.59 -14.72 -0.68
CA SER A 199 -16.02 -15.55 0.41
C SER A 199 -14.70 -16.24 0.07
N SER A 200 -14.37 -16.46 -1.21
CA SER A 200 -13.10 -17.09 -1.59
C SER A 200 -11.87 -16.17 -1.48
N ARG A 201 -12.06 -14.91 -1.05
CA ARG A 201 -10.96 -13.99 -0.68
C ARG A 201 -10.17 -14.49 0.53
N GLN A 202 -10.74 -15.34 1.39
CA GLN A 202 -10.08 -15.79 2.63
C GLN A 202 -9.26 -17.09 2.47
N ALA A 203 -9.63 -18.03 1.60
CA ALA A 203 -9.05 -19.38 1.66
C ALA A 203 -7.63 -19.50 1.07
N VAL A 204 -7.32 -18.81 -0.04
CA VAL A 204 -6.00 -18.89 -0.69
C VAL A 204 -5.00 -17.88 -0.11
N VAL A 205 -5.51 -16.78 0.44
CA VAL A 205 -4.71 -15.75 1.12
C VAL A 205 -4.37 -16.16 2.56
N ALA A 206 -5.18 -16.97 3.23
CA ALA A 206 -4.91 -17.40 4.60
C ALA A 206 -3.70 -18.34 4.77
N LEU A 207 -3.24 -19.06 3.74
CA LEU A 207 -2.10 -19.96 3.88
C LEU A 207 -0.73 -19.26 3.76
N LYS A 208 -0.60 -18.20 2.95
CA LYS A 208 0.68 -17.52 2.72
C LYS A 208 1.28 -16.82 3.96
N PRO A 209 0.51 -16.07 4.78
CA PRO A 209 1.08 -15.44 5.98
C PRO A 209 1.45 -16.49 7.03
N TYR A 210 0.79 -17.65 7.05
CA TYR A 210 1.12 -18.75 7.96
C TYR A 210 2.45 -19.41 7.59
N ILE A 211 2.68 -19.68 6.30
CA ILE A 211 3.97 -20.23 5.83
C ILE A 211 5.10 -19.25 6.15
N TYR A 212 4.93 -17.95 5.90
CA TYR A 212 5.99 -16.96 6.17
C TYR A 212 6.27 -16.79 7.67
N ARG A 213 5.24 -16.74 8.52
CA ARG A 213 5.42 -16.73 9.98
C ARG A 213 6.12 -17.99 10.48
N THR A 214 5.74 -19.16 9.98
CA THR A 214 6.41 -20.42 10.33
C THR A 214 7.87 -20.40 9.89
N LEU A 215 8.19 -19.92 8.69
CA LEU A 215 9.58 -19.80 8.21
C LEU A 215 10.41 -18.83 9.04
N ILE A 216 9.85 -17.69 9.47
CA ILE A 216 10.56 -16.76 10.38
C ILE A 216 10.84 -17.42 11.73
N ILE A 217 9.84 -18.07 12.33
CA ILE A 217 10.00 -18.73 13.63
C ILE A 217 11.06 -19.84 13.52
N VAL A 218 11.00 -20.65 12.47
CA VAL A 218 12.00 -21.69 12.20
C VAL A 218 13.39 -21.08 12.00
N GLY A 219 13.51 -19.97 11.26
CA GLY A 219 14.77 -19.26 11.07
C GLY A 219 15.36 -18.73 12.39
N LEU A 220 14.54 -18.12 13.25
CA LEU A 220 14.97 -17.64 14.56
C LEU A 220 15.40 -18.78 15.50
N LEU A 221 14.70 -19.92 15.46
CA LEU A 221 15.08 -21.11 16.22
C LEU A 221 16.43 -21.66 15.76
N ILE A 222 16.68 -21.72 14.44
CA ILE A 222 17.96 -22.14 13.88
C ILE A 222 19.09 -21.21 14.35
N ILE A 223 18.89 -19.89 14.25
CA ILE A 223 19.89 -18.90 14.71
C ILE A 223 20.19 -19.08 16.20
N SER A 224 19.15 -19.25 17.03
CA SER A 224 19.30 -19.47 18.47
C SER A 224 20.09 -20.76 18.78
N LEU A 225 19.78 -21.87 18.08
CA LEU A 225 20.49 -23.14 18.23
C LEU A 225 21.97 -23.02 17.83
N CYS A 226 22.28 -22.30 16.75
CA CYS A 226 23.65 -22.02 16.34
C CYS A 226 24.39 -21.17 17.38
N PHE A 227 23.73 -20.18 18.00
CA PHE A 227 24.34 -19.36 19.02
C PHE A 227 24.65 -20.18 20.29
N MET A 228 23.70 -21.02 20.73
CA MET A 228 23.91 -21.88 21.89
C MET A 228 25.02 -22.91 21.68
N SER A 229 25.16 -23.49 20.47
CA SER A 229 26.25 -24.43 20.19
C SER A 229 27.62 -23.75 20.23
N THR A 230 27.74 -22.52 19.74
CA THR A 230 29.00 -21.75 19.85
C THR A 230 29.35 -21.42 21.30
N ILE A 231 28.37 -21.07 22.15
CA ILE A 231 28.61 -20.83 23.58
C ILE A 231 29.11 -22.10 24.26
N VAL A 232 28.46 -23.24 24.03
CA VAL A 232 28.86 -24.52 24.65
C VAL A 232 30.27 -24.91 24.21
N ALA A 233 30.60 -24.73 22.92
CA ALA A 233 31.96 -24.96 22.43
C ALA A 233 32.97 -24.05 23.15
N CYS A 234 32.70 -22.75 23.25
CA CYS A 234 33.56 -21.81 23.98
C CYS A 234 33.74 -22.20 25.46
N VAL A 235 32.67 -22.57 26.16
CA VAL A 235 32.74 -23.00 27.57
C VAL A 235 33.60 -24.27 27.69
N MET A 236 33.38 -25.26 26.83
CA MET A 236 34.15 -26.51 26.84
C MET A 236 35.64 -26.31 26.55
N PHE A 237 35.98 -25.35 25.67
CA PHE A 237 37.37 -24.97 25.42
C PHE A 237 37.98 -24.19 26.60
N CYS A 238 37.22 -23.30 27.23
CA CYS A 238 37.68 -22.51 28.37
C CYS A 238 37.86 -23.35 29.65
N THR A 239 37.11 -24.44 29.84
CA THR A 239 37.23 -25.30 31.03
C THR A 239 38.35 -26.33 30.94
N LYS A 240 39.12 -26.36 29.85
CA LYS A 240 40.12 -27.41 29.59
C LYS A 240 41.58 -26.99 29.87
N ASP A 241 41.82 -25.84 30.48
CA ASP A 241 43.15 -25.47 30.98
C ASP A 241 43.21 -25.61 32.52
N PRO A 242 43.84 -26.67 33.05
CA PRO A 242 43.99 -26.88 34.49
C PRO A 242 45.12 -26.07 35.15
N ASP A 243 45.64 -25.00 34.53
CA ASP A 243 46.87 -24.33 35.04
C ASP A 243 46.86 -22.78 34.93
N ILE A 244 45.75 -22.13 35.32
CA ILE A 244 45.63 -20.64 35.33
C ILE A 244 45.51 -20.08 36.77
N ASP A 245 46.14 -20.70 37.76
CA ASP A 245 46.27 -20.09 39.10
C ASP A 245 47.48 -19.13 39.22
N GLY A 246 48.35 -19.08 38.21
CA GLY A 246 49.57 -18.25 38.23
C GLY A 246 49.44 -16.82 37.66
N ALA A 247 48.48 -16.54 36.77
CA ALA A 247 48.57 -15.37 35.87
C ALA A 247 47.73 -14.14 36.24
N LEU A 248 46.93 -14.15 37.32
CA LEU A 248 46.01 -13.06 37.66
C LEU A 248 46.42 -12.19 38.86
N LYS A 249 47.69 -12.23 39.29
CA LYS A 249 48.25 -11.24 40.23
C LYS A 249 48.86 -10.07 39.48
N GLY A 250 48.05 -9.10 39.04
CA GLY A 250 48.61 -7.82 38.58
C GLY A 250 47.73 -6.90 37.72
N VAL A 251 46.65 -7.40 37.12
CA VAL A 251 45.84 -6.57 36.21
C VAL A 251 44.80 -5.77 37.01
N LYS A 252 45.14 -4.52 37.35
CA LYS A 252 44.16 -3.52 37.79
C LYS A 252 43.17 -3.26 36.66
N ARG A 253 42.01 -3.91 36.75
CA ARG A 253 40.86 -3.70 35.87
C ARG A 253 40.25 -2.32 36.17
N VAL A 254 40.55 -1.32 35.35
CA VAL A 254 39.72 -0.11 35.27
C VAL A 254 38.66 -0.38 34.21
N PRO A 255 37.35 -0.31 34.50
CA PRO A 255 36.32 -0.63 33.52
C PRO A 255 36.18 0.52 32.52
N GLU A 256 36.64 0.29 31.30
CA GLU A 256 36.44 1.16 30.13
C GLU A 256 34.96 1.49 29.85
N TRP A 257 34.05 0.66 30.35
CA TRP A 257 32.60 0.83 30.26
C TRP A 257 32.05 2.08 30.98
N LEU A 258 32.74 2.60 32.02
CA LEU A 258 32.34 3.83 32.71
C LEU A 258 32.61 5.11 31.89
N ALA A 259 33.52 5.06 30.91
CA ALA A 259 33.76 6.17 30.00
C ALA A 259 32.66 6.28 28.93
N PHE A 260 32.15 5.13 28.47
CA PHE A 260 31.12 5.06 27.42
C PHE A 260 29.74 5.56 27.89
N GLU A 261 29.34 5.26 29.14
CA GLU A 261 28.06 5.75 29.69
C GLU A 261 28.02 7.29 29.85
N LYS A 262 29.15 7.91 30.17
CA LYS A 262 29.24 9.38 30.28
C LYS A 262 29.05 10.08 28.93
N GLU A 263 29.60 9.51 27.86
CA GLU A 263 29.46 10.09 26.52
C GLU A 263 28.02 9.94 25.99
N PHE A 264 27.36 8.82 26.29
CA PHE A 264 25.98 8.58 25.86
C PHE A 264 24.94 9.45 26.59
N SER A 265 25.20 9.78 27.86
CA SER A 265 24.34 10.68 28.65
C SER A 265 24.45 12.15 28.17
N SER A 266 25.65 12.61 27.78
CA SER A 266 25.87 13.95 27.23
C SER A 266 25.07 14.20 25.95
N ARG A 267 25.10 13.26 24.98
CA ARG A 267 24.40 13.42 23.69
C ARG A 267 22.86 13.48 23.79
N LYS A 268 22.26 12.91 24.84
CA LYS A 268 20.81 13.00 25.07
C LYS A 268 20.36 14.41 25.49
N THR A 269 21.23 15.15 26.18
CA THR A 269 20.93 16.49 26.69
C THR A 269 20.92 17.52 25.55
N ASP A 270 21.91 17.45 24.66
CA ASP A 270 22.03 18.36 23.50
C ASP A 270 20.84 18.24 22.53
N ARG A 271 20.34 17.01 22.33
CA ARG A 271 19.20 16.76 21.43
C ARG A 271 17.89 17.35 21.97
N LYS A 272 17.70 17.34 23.30
CA LYS A 272 16.53 17.97 23.94
C LYS A 272 16.57 19.50 23.81
N GLU A 273 17.76 20.09 23.90
CA GLU A 273 17.92 21.55 23.81
C GLU A 273 17.76 22.08 22.38
N GLN A 274 18.29 21.36 21.38
CA GLN A 274 18.06 21.69 19.96
C GLN A 274 16.58 21.63 19.57
N ASN A 275 15.83 20.64 20.08
CA ASN A 275 14.40 20.54 19.82
C ASN A 275 13.60 21.68 20.46
N LYS A 276 13.97 22.14 21.67
CA LYS A 276 13.35 23.33 22.28
C LYS A 276 13.59 24.60 21.46
N LYS A 277 14.79 24.79 20.90
CA LYS A 277 15.11 25.94 20.04
C LYS A 277 14.27 25.94 18.74
N LYS A 278 14.12 24.78 18.09
CA LYS A 278 13.28 24.65 16.87
C LYS A 278 11.81 24.96 17.12
N ILE A 279 11.24 24.53 18.24
CA ILE A 279 9.85 24.83 18.62
C ILE A 279 9.65 26.32 18.90
N LYS A 280 10.63 27.00 19.51
CA LYS A 280 10.55 28.44 19.79
C LYS A 280 10.62 29.26 18.50
N GLN A 281 11.48 28.88 17.55
CA GLN A 281 11.54 29.52 16.23
C GLN A 281 10.24 29.36 15.44
N SER A 282 9.65 28.16 15.40
CA SER A 282 8.42 27.92 14.63
C SER A 282 7.18 28.65 15.18
N LYS A 283 7.18 29.01 16.47
CA LYS A 283 6.15 29.88 17.07
C LYS A 283 6.36 31.35 16.72
N LEU A 284 7.61 31.80 16.57
CA LEU A 284 7.91 33.20 16.23
C LEU A 284 7.54 33.51 14.77
N THR A 285 7.82 32.59 13.84
CA THR A 285 7.44 32.75 12.42
C THR A 285 5.94 32.73 12.18
N ARG A 286 5.15 32.18 13.11
CA ARG A 286 3.69 32.10 13.02
C ARG A 286 2.97 33.38 13.48
N ASN A 287 3.67 34.28 14.17
CA ASN A 287 3.12 35.56 14.64
C ASN A 287 3.51 36.75 13.74
N LEU A 288 4.28 36.52 12.68
CA LEU A 288 4.78 37.55 11.75
C LEU A 288 4.12 37.48 10.35
N ASN A 289 3.20 36.54 10.15
CA ASN A 289 2.36 36.39 8.96
C ASN A 289 0.89 36.39 9.38
#